data_AF-A0A831TKK6-F1
#
_entry.id   AF-A0A831TKK6-F1
#
_cell.length_a   1.000
_cell.length_b   1.000
_cell.length_c   1.000
_cell.angle_alpha   90.00
_cell.angle_beta   90.00
_cell.angle_gamma   90.00
#
_symmetry.space_group_name_H-M   'P 1'
#
loop_
_entity.id
_entity.type
_entity.pdbx_description
1 polymer ?
#
loop_
_entity_poly.entity_id
_entity_poly.type
_entity_poly.pdbx_seq_one_letter_code
_entity_poly.pdbx_strand_id
1 'polypeptide(L)'
;MAELVLYGPISQESWYGDEVTPKQLSDDLAAMGDVTEISVRINSGGGDVFAGTAIHSILKRHKASVTVYVDGLAASIASIIAMAGDKIIMPKGSMMMIHNPWTFAMGDAKDLRKTAETLDQVRDSLITIYSDKTGLSAEEIIPLLDAETWLSAAEAVKKGFATEVEEKLSIAASIRGNTAMINGIEVEWSKFANAPELPVAESDPKPKEPEMKVINQDLRRKRLELANKL
;
A
#
# COMPACT_ATOMS: atom_id res chain seq x y z
N MET A 1 -3.05 -11.85 -20.81
CA MET A 1 -3.33 -10.99 -19.64
C MET A 1 -2.54 -11.55 -18.48
N ALA A 2 -1.77 -10.72 -17.79
CA ALA A 2 -1.05 -11.09 -16.58
C ALA A 2 -1.50 -10.23 -15.39
N GLU A 3 -1.32 -10.73 -14.18
CA GLU A 3 -1.64 -10.01 -12.93
C GLU A 3 -0.38 -9.90 -12.07
N LEU A 4 -0.12 -8.69 -11.56
CA LEU A 4 0.91 -8.36 -10.59
C LEU A 4 0.24 -7.86 -9.30
N VAL A 5 0.69 -8.34 -8.15
CA VAL A 5 0.13 -7.97 -6.84
C VAL A 5 1.20 -7.23 -6.03
N LEU A 6 0.94 -5.96 -5.76
CA LEU A 6 1.84 -5.02 -5.08
C LEU A 6 1.25 -4.67 -3.73
N TYR A 7 1.32 -5.63 -2.82
CA TYR A 7 0.75 -5.55 -1.49
C TYR A 7 1.86 -5.45 -0.45
N GLY A 8 1.72 -4.50 0.48
CA GLY A 8 2.73 -4.26 1.51
C GLY A 8 3.66 -3.07 1.21
N PRO A 9 4.75 -2.90 1.98
CA PRO A 9 5.66 -1.77 1.87
C PRO A 9 6.42 -1.79 0.54
N ILE A 10 6.73 -0.61 0.00
CA ILE A 10 7.62 -0.47 -1.16
C ILE A 10 9.07 -0.34 -0.66
N SER A 11 9.96 -1.21 -1.12
CA SER A 11 11.36 -1.25 -0.66
C SER A 11 12.32 -1.62 -1.80
N GLN A 12 13.59 -1.26 -1.64
CA GLN A 12 14.65 -1.72 -2.56
C GLN A 12 14.89 -3.23 -2.42
N GLU A 13 14.80 -3.71 -1.19
CA GLU A 13 15.08 -5.10 -0.83
C GLU A 13 13.92 -5.66 0.01
N SER A 14 13.70 -6.96 -0.10
CA SER A 14 12.75 -7.70 0.73
C SER A 14 13.51 -8.69 1.60
N TRP A 15 13.19 -8.69 2.89
CA TRP A 15 13.88 -9.54 3.88
C TRP A 15 12.98 -10.69 4.34
N TYR A 16 11.68 -10.43 4.51
CA TYR A 16 10.70 -11.45 4.93
C TYR A 16 9.67 -11.80 3.85
N GLY A 17 9.77 -11.20 2.65
CA GLY A 17 8.94 -11.53 1.48
C GLY A 17 7.63 -10.75 1.39
N ASP A 18 7.42 -9.80 2.30
CA ASP A 18 6.25 -8.95 2.48
C ASP A 18 6.43 -7.55 1.85
N GLU A 19 7.63 -7.23 1.37
CA GLU A 19 7.91 -6.00 0.62
C GLU A 19 7.82 -6.18 -0.89
N VAL A 20 7.28 -5.16 -1.56
CA VAL A 20 7.27 -5.05 -3.01
C VAL A 20 8.58 -4.40 -3.46
N THR A 21 9.35 -5.09 -4.30
CA THR A 21 10.64 -4.60 -4.80
C THR A 21 10.67 -4.45 -6.33
N PRO A 22 11.49 -3.53 -6.87
CA PRO A 22 11.68 -3.39 -8.32
C PRO A 22 12.21 -4.68 -8.97
N LYS A 23 13.08 -5.41 -8.25
CA LYS A 23 13.65 -6.65 -8.73
C LYS A 23 12.59 -7.74 -8.87
N GLN A 24 11.77 -7.95 -7.84
CA GLN A 24 10.69 -8.95 -7.88
C GLN A 24 9.73 -8.66 -9.03
N LEU A 25 9.30 -7.40 -9.18
CA LEU A 25 8.44 -6.97 -10.28
C LEU A 25 9.05 -7.28 -11.66
N SER A 26 10.35 -7.00 -11.83
CA SER A 26 11.05 -7.27 -13.10
C SER A 26 11.15 -8.78 -13.38
N ASP A 27 11.39 -9.59 -12.36
CA ASP A 27 11.46 -11.05 -12.49
C ASP A 27 10.07 -11.64 -12.84
N ASP A 28 9.01 -11.14 -12.20
CA ASP A 28 7.63 -11.54 -12.47
C ASP A 28 7.22 -11.20 -13.91
N LEU A 29 7.51 -9.98 -14.37
CA LEU A 29 7.24 -9.56 -15.75
C LEU A 29 8.02 -10.42 -16.76
N ALA A 30 9.28 -10.75 -16.48
CA ALA A 30 10.06 -11.62 -17.34
C ALA A 30 9.48 -13.04 -17.40
N ALA A 31 8.99 -13.56 -16.27
CA ALA A 31 8.37 -14.88 -16.20
C ALA A 31 7.01 -14.95 -16.94
N MET A 32 6.32 -13.83 -17.09
CA MET A 32 5.04 -13.74 -17.80
C MET A 32 5.17 -13.88 -19.33
N GLY A 33 6.37 -13.61 -19.89
CA GLY A 33 6.61 -13.65 -21.33
C GLY A 33 5.92 -12.51 -22.10
N ASP A 34 5.62 -12.74 -23.38
CA ASP A 34 4.99 -11.74 -24.23
C ASP A 34 3.50 -11.56 -23.88
N VAL A 35 3.21 -10.58 -23.04
CA VAL A 35 1.84 -10.18 -22.66
C VAL A 35 1.46 -8.82 -23.26
N THR A 36 0.21 -8.70 -23.69
CA THR A 36 -0.35 -7.46 -24.24
C THR A 36 -1.14 -6.64 -23.22
N GLU A 37 -1.48 -7.25 -22.08
CA GLU A 37 -2.27 -6.64 -21.01
C GLU A 37 -1.75 -7.08 -19.64
N ILE A 38 -1.60 -6.12 -18.74
CA ILE A 38 -1.16 -6.32 -17.35
C ILE A 38 -2.17 -5.66 -16.42
N SER A 39 -2.63 -6.42 -15.42
CA SER A 39 -3.34 -5.90 -14.26
C SER A 39 -2.41 -5.76 -13.08
N VAL A 40 -2.39 -4.59 -12.45
CA VAL A 40 -1.54 -4.28 -11.30
C VAL A 40 -2.45 -3.99 -10.11
N ARG A 41 -2.42 -4.84 -9.08
CA ARG A 41 -3.25 -4.72 -7.88
C ARG A 41 -2.40 -4.05 -6.79
N ILE A 42 -2.83 -2.90 -6.29
CA ILE A 42 -2.10 -2.11 -5.29
C ILE A 42 -2.88 -2.08 -3.99
N ASN A 43 -2.20 -2.43 -2.90
CA ASN A 43 -2.66 -2.19 -1.55
C ASN A 43 -1.45 -1.91 -0.65
N SER A 44 -1.03 -0.64 -0.62
CA SER A 44 0.25 -0.24 -0.05
C SER A 44 0.18 1.15 0.58
N GLY A 45 0.83 1.26 1.75
CA GLY A 45 1.11 2.52 2.44
C GLY A 45 2.24 3.36 1.81
N GLY A 46 2.95 2.80 0.82
CA GLY A 46 4.15 3.40 0.24
C GLY A 46 5.44 2.87 0.85
N GLY A 47 6.51 3.69 0.82
CA GLY A 47 7.86 3.28 1.23
C GLY A 47 8.95 4.06 0.49
N ASP A 48 9.99 3.37 0.04
CA ASP A 48 11.16 3.97 -0.59
C ASP A 48 10.83 4.65 -1.94
N VAL A 49 11.20 5.92 -2.06
CA VAL A 49 10.88 6.75 -3.24
C VAL A 49 11.58 6.25 -4.50
N PHE A 50 12.83 5.81 -4.39
CA PHE A 50 13.59 5.34 -5.54
C PHE A 50 13.10 3.97 -6.01
N ALA A 51 12.65 3.11 -5.09
CA ALA A 51 12.08 1.81 -5.42
C ALA A 51 10.76 1.98 -6.15
N GLY A 52 9.87 2.84 -5.63
CA GLY A 52 8.58 3.07 -6.28
C GLY A 52 8.69 3.79 -7.63
N THR A 53 9.60 4.76 -7.78
CA THR A 53 9.88 5.37 -9.10
C THR A 53 10.49 4.38 -10.09
N ALA A 54 11.31 3.43 -9.62
CA ALA A 54 11.82 2.35 -10.46
C ALA A 54 10.69 1.41 -10.93
N ILE A 55 9.81 0.98 -10.02
CA ILE A 55 8.60 0.18 -10.35
C ILE A 55 7.74 0.91 -11.37
N HIS A 56 7.42 2.19 -11.12
CA HIS A 56 6.68 3.04 -12.06
C HIS A 56 7.33 3.04 -13.45
N SER A 57 8.66 3.23 -13.50
CA SER A 57 9.39 3.28 -14.77
C SER A 57 9.42 1.93 -15.49
N ILE A 58 9.48 0.81 -14.76
CA ILE A 58 9.40 -0.54 -15.34
C ILE A 58 8.03 -0.71 -16.02
N LEU A 59 6.95 -0.39 -15.32
CA LEU A 59 5.59 -0.49 -15.84
C LEU A 59 5.36 0.42 -17.06
N LYS A 60 5.76 1.70 -16.99
CA LYS A 60 5.59 2.67 -18.10
C LYS A 60 6.37 2.31 -19.36
N ARG A 61 7.49 1.59 -19.25
CA ARG A 61 8.28 1.14 -20.40
C ARG A 61 7.76 -0.16 -21.01
N HIS A 62 6.88 -0.88 -20.31
CA HIS A 62 6.32 -2.11 -20.82
C HIS A 62 5.37 -1.82 -22.00
N LYS A 63 5.35 -2.71 -23.00
CA LYS A 63 4.53 -2.52 -24.21
C LYS A 63 3.05 -2.88 -24.02
N ALA A 64 2.75 -3.68 -23.00
CA ALA A 64 1.39 -4.04 -22.63
C ALA A 64 0.61 -2.83 -22.14
N SER A 65 -0.71 -2.85 -22.37
CA SER A 65 -1.64 -1.96 -21.68
C SER A 65 -1.67 -2.30 -20.18
N VAL A 66 -1.52 -1.31 -19.32
CA VAL A 66 -1.48 -1.48 -17.86
C VAL A 66 -2.78 -0.97 -17.25
N THR A 67 -3.51 -1.84 -16.57
CA THR A 67 -4.67 -1.48 -15.75
C THR A 67 -4.31 -1.63 -14.28
N VAL A 68 -4.31 -0.53 -13.54
CA VAL A 68 -4.08 -0.51 -12.10
C VAL A 68 -5.41 -0.58 -11.35
N TYR A 69 -5.45 -1.42 -10.33
CA TYR A 69 -6.54 -1.52 -9.35
C TYR A 69 -6.01 -1.12 -7.97
N VAL A 70 -6.60 -0.10 -7.35
CA VAL A 70 -6.29 0.26 -5.96
C VAL A 70 -7.23 -0.51 -5.05
N ASP A 71 -6.84 -1.73 -4.69
CA ASP A 71 -7.75 -2.67 -4.00
C ASP A 71 -8.13 -2.22 -2.59
N GLY A 72 -7.35 -1.34 -1.97
CA GLY A 72 -7.66 -0.72 -0.68
C GLY A 72 -6.99 0.64 -0.51
N LEU A 73 -5.67 0.66 -0.59
CA LEU A 73 -4.86 1.86 -0.37
C LEU A 73 -3.76 2.01 -1.43
N ALA A 74 -3.60 3.21 -1.96
CA ALA A 74 -2.40 3.64 -2.67
C ALA A 74 -1.89 4.95 -2.05
N ALA A 75 -1.08 4.84 -1.00
CA ALA A 75 -0.57 6.00 -0.26
C ALA A 75 0.91 6.28 -0.57
N SER A 76 1.29 7.56 -0.51
CA SER A 76 2.67 8.01 -0.73
C SER A 76 3.21 7.48 -2.07
N ILE A 77 4.41 6.88 -2.12
CA ILE A 77 5.01 6.40 -3.38
C ILE A 77 4.17 5.33 -4.11
N ALA A 78 3.25 4.63 -3.43
CA ALA A 78 2.32 3.72 -4.09
C ALA A 78 1.34 4.44 -5.03
N SER A 79 1.00 5.70 -4.74
CA SER A 79 0.21 6.53 -5.66
C SER A 79 0.98 6.86 -6.94
N ILE A 80 2.29 7.12 -6.86
CA ILE A 80 3.16 7.28 -8.04
C ILE A 80 3.21 6.00 -8.86
N ILE A 81 3.34 4.83 -8.23
CA ILE A 81 3.26 3.53 -8.94
C ILE A 81 1.91 3.41 -9.66
N ALA A 82 0.81 3.79 -9.00
CA ALA A 82 -0.52 3.76 -9.62
C ALA A 82 -0.61 4.63 -10.89
N MET A 83 0.08 5.77 -10.93
CA MET A 83 0.13 6.64 -12.11
C MET A 83 0.77 5.96 -13.35
N ALA A 84 1.42 4.80 -13.19
CA ALA A 84 1.94 4.02 -14.30
C ALA A 84 0.83 3.40 -15.18
N GLY A 85 -0.38 3.20 -14.62
CA GLY A 85 -1.49 2.58 -15.34
C GLY A 85 -1.99 3.46 -16.48
N ASP A 86 -2.35 2.86 -17.61
CA ASP A 86 -3.15 3.52 -18.64
C ASP A 86 -4.57 3.77 -18.11
N LYS A 87 -5.11 2.78 -17.40
CA LYS A 87 -6.36 2.85 -16.65
C LYS A 87 -6.08 2.66 -15.16
N ILE A 88 -6.69 3.48 -14.31
CA ILE A 88 -6.60 3.38 -12.85
C ILE A 88 -8.02 3.26 -12.29
N ILE A 89 -8.29 2.16 -11.61
CA ILE A 89 -9.60 1.77 -11.11
C ILE A 89 -9.54 1.79 -9.59
N MET A 90 -10.45 2.54 -8.98
CA MET A 90 -10.56 2.65 -7.52
C MET A 90 -11.95 2.19 -7.07
N PRO A 91 -12.09 1.10 -6.31
CA PRO A 91 -13.37 0.70 -5.73
C PRO A 91 -13.84 1.69 -4.67
N LYS A 92 -15.16 1.76 -4.47
CA LYS A 92 -15.72 2.52 -3.35
C LYS A 92 -15.13 2.05 -2.02
N GLY A 93 -14.74 3.01 -1.19
CA GLY A 93 -14.05 2.77 0.09
C GLY A 93 -12.52 2.72 -0.02
N SER A 94 -11.95 2.73 -1.24
CA SER A 94 -10.50 2.84 -1.41
C SER A 94 -10.04 4.27 -1.24
N MET A 95 -8.77 4.43 -0.87
CA MET A 95 -8.14 5.72 -0.71
C MET A 95 -6.83 5.80 -1.48
N MET A 96 -6.57 6.98 -2.01
CA MET A 96 -5.26 7.37 -2.51
C MET A 96 -4.76 8.53 -1.64
N MET A 97 -3.47 8.52 -1.31
CA MET A 97 -2.86 9.62 -0.55
C MET A 97 -1.58 10.08 -1.24
N ILE A 98 -1.41 11.40 -1.33
CA ILE A 98 -0.18 12.04 -1.80
C ILE A 98 0.35 13.01 -0.76
N HIS A 99 1.67 13.07 -0.63
CA HIS A 99 2.35 14.01 0.25
C HIS A 99 3.78 14.30 -0.21
N ASN A 100 4.42 15.31 0.38
CA ASN A 100 5.84 15.57 0.13
C ASN A 100 6.72 14.38 0.54
N PRO A 101 7.81 14.12 -0.20
CA PRO A 101 8.83 13.19 0.26
C PRO A 101 9.43 13.71 1.57
N TRP A 102 9.73 12.80 2.49
CA TRP A 102 10.33 13.14 3.77
C TRP A 102 11.43 12.13 4.12
N THR A 103 12.30 12.52 5.04
CA THR A 103 13.34 11.65 5.59
C THR A 103 13.66 12.06 7.02
N PHE A 104 14.38 11.19 7.74
CA PHE A 104 15.03 11.54 8.99
C PHE A 104 16.49 11.89 8.72
N ALA A 105 16.94 13.06 9.16
CA ALA A 105 18.31 13.52 8.99
C ALA A 105 18.86 14.16 10.27
N MET A 106 20.15 13.99 10.49
CA MET A 106 20.89 14.56 11.63
C MET A 106 22.24 15.04 11.12
N GLY A 107 22.63 16.26 11.48
CA GLY A 107 23.86 16.89 11.02
C GLY A 107 23.90 18.36 11.38
N ASP A 108 24.89 19.07 10.85
CA ASP A 108 24.98 20.52 11.05
C ASP A 108 24.01 21.29 10.13
N ALA A 109 23.99 22.62 10.24
CA ALA A 109 23.09 23.45 9.45
C ALA A 109 23.33 23.37 7.93
N LYS A 110 24.53 22.98 7.47
CA LYS A 110 24.83 22.79 6.05
C LYS A 110 24.26 21.44 5.59
N ASP A 111 24.44 20.39 6.38
CA ASP A 111 23.92 19.05 6.08
C ASP A 111 22.38 19.06 5.99
N LEU A 112 21.72 19.73 6.93
CA LEU A 112 20.26 19.81 6.96
C LEU A 112 19.69 20.62 5.79
N ARG A 113 20.34 21.73 5.40
CA ARG A 113 19.95 22.47 4.19
C ARG A 113 20.14 21.64 2.93
N LYS A 114 21.25 20.91 2.83
CA LYS A 114 21.50 20.03 1.68
C LYS A 114 20.46 18.92 1.58
N THR A 115 20.04 18.38 2.71
CA THR A 115 18.95 17.39 2.77
C THR A 115 17.63 17.98 2.30
N ALA A 116 17.26 19.18 2.77
CA ALA A 116 16.06 19.87 2.33
C ALA A 116 16.06 20.14 0.81
N GLU A 117 17.16 20.64 0.26
CA GLU A 117 17.33 20.83 -1.20
C GLU A 117 17.15 19.52 -1.97
N THR A 118 17.62 18.40 -1.41
CA THR A 118 17.47 17.08 -2.03
C THR A 118 16.02 16.62 -2.03
N LEU A 119 15.28 16.85 -0.93
CA LEU A 119 13.85 16.55 -0.86
C LEU A 119 13.05 17.40 -1.85
N ASP A 120 13.39 18.68 -2.02
CA ASP A 120 12.79 19.54 -3.04
C ASP A 120 13.01 18.98 -4.45
N GLN A 121 14.24 18.55 -4.78
CA GLN A 121 14.54 17.92 -6.07
C GLN A 121 13.76 16.63 -6.29
N VAL A 122 13.63 15.80 -5.26
CA VAL A 122 12.82 14.58 -5.33
C VAL A 122 11.35 14.93 -5.54
N ARG A 123 10.79 15.87 -4.77
CA ARG A 123 9.41 16.35 -4.93
C ARG A 123 9.16 16.81 -6.36
N ASP A 124 10.03 17.68 -6.87
CA ASP A 124 9.87 18.26 -8.21
C ASP A 124 9.91 17.17 -9.29
N SER A 125 10.71 16.12 -9.11
CA SER A 125 10.68 14.95 -10.00
C SER A 125 9.35 14.19 -9.96
N LEU A 126 8.74 14.03 -8.78
CA LEU A 126 7.46 13.34 -8.62
C LEU A 126 6.28 14.16 -9.15
N ILE A 127 6.35 15.49 -9.04
CA ILE A 127 5.34 16.40 -9.59
C ILE A 127 5.18 16.19 -11.09
N THR A 128 6.28 15.94 -11.83
CA THR A 128 6.17 15.68 -13.28
C THR A 128 5.28 14.47 -13.58
N ILE A 129 5.39 13.39 -12.80
CA ILE A 129 4.58 12.19 -12.97
C ILE A 129 3.11 12.47 -12.65
N TYR A 130 2.83 13.20 -11.56
CA TYR A 130 1.48 13.59 -11.23
C TYR A 130 0.87 14.52 -12.29
N SER A 131 1.60 15.52 -12.76
CA SER A 131 1.16 16.44 -13.81
C SER A 131 0.83 15.69 -15.09
N ASP A 132 1.71 14.77 -15.52
CA ASP A 132 1.50 13.98 -16.73
C ASP A 132 0.22 13.13 -16.64
N LYS A 133 -0.09 12.59 -15.46
CA LYS A 133 -1.26 11.72 -15.28
C LYS A 133 -2.56 12.48 -15.04
N THR A 134 -2.52 13.52 -14.22
CA THR A 134 -3.70 14.26 -13.76
C THR A 134 -4.07 15.43 -14.67
N GLY A 135 -3.11 15.97 -15.42
CA GLY A 135 -3.23 17.23 -16.15
C GLY A 135 -3.14 18.49 -15.28
N LEU A 136 -2.92 18.35 -13.96
CA LEU A 136 -2.77 19.46 -13.05
C LEU A 136 -1.37 20.09 -13.17
N SER A 137 -1.30 21.41 -13.00
CA SER A 137 -0.01 22.11 -12.99
C SER A 137 0.78 21.85 -11.69
N ALA A 138 2.07 22.17 -11.69
CA ALA A 138 2.89 22.07 -10.49
C ALA A 138 2.33 22.95 -9.36
N GLU A 139 1.82 24.14 -9.69
CA GLU A 139 1.19 25.08 -8.74
C GLU A 139 -0.10 24.53 -8.12
N GLU A 140 -0.78 23.61 -8.80
CA GLU A 140 -1.96 22.92 -8.27
C GLU A 140 -1.59 21.68 -7.45
N ILE A 141 -0.50 20.98 -7.80
CA ILE A 141 -0.07 19.75 -7.11
C ILE A 141 0.66 20.06 -5.81
N ILE A 142 1.55 21.07 -5.77
CA ILE A 142 2.35 21.41 -4.59
C ILE A 142 1.47 21.60 -3.34
N PRO A 143 0.37 22.39 -3.37
CA PRO A 143 -0.50 22.53 -2.21
C PRO A 143 -1.14 21.22 -1.75
N LEU A 144 -1.39 20.28 -2.67
CA LEU A 144 -1.93 18.96 -2.32
C LEU A 144 -0.88 18.09 -1.61
N LEU A 145 0.38 18.17 -2.04
CA LEU A 145 1.49 17.47 -1.39
C LEU A 145 1.80 18.05 -0.01
N ASP A 146 1.77 19.39 0.13
CA ASP A 146 1.96 20.10 1.39
C ASP A 146 0.89 19.73 2.42
N ALA A 147 -0.34 19.52 1.96
CA ALA A 147 -1.47 19.20 2.81
C ALA A 147 -1.57 17.72 3.22
N GLU A 148 -0.71 16.83 2.72
CA GLU A 148 -0.91 15.37 2.80
C GLU A 148 -2.35 15.01 2.40
N THR A 149 -2.65 15.17 1.10
CA THR A 149 -4.01 15.05 0.61
C THR A 149 -4.44 13.59 0.50
N TRP A 150 -5.54 13.27 1.20
CA TRP A 150 -6.27 12.02 1.07
C TRP A 150 -7.44 12.18 0.10
N LEU A 151 -7.57 11.24 -0.83
CA LEU A 151 -8.56 11.22 -1.90
C LEU A 151 -9.37 9.94 -1.82
N SER A 152 -10.68 10.06 -1.71
CA SER A 152 -11.60 8.95 -2.02
C SER A 152 -11.53 8.60 -3.51
N ALA A 153 -12.01 7.41 -3.90
CA ALA A 153 -12.12 7.01 -5.30
C ALA A 153 -12.78 8.08 -6.19
N ALA A 154 -13.87 8.70 -5.72
CA ALA A 154 -14.58 9.73 -6.48
C ALA A 154 -13.76 11.02 -6.63
N GLU A 155 -13.05 11.44 -5.58
CA GLU A 155 -12.19 12.62 -5.62
C GLU A 155 -10.95 12.40 -6.49
N ALA A 156 -10.36 11.21 -6.41
CA ALA A 156 -9.23 10.81 -7.26
C ALA A 156 -9.62 10.86 -8.74
N VAL A 157 -10.78 10.33 -9.12
CA VAL A 157 -11.29 10.44 -10.50
C VAL A 157 -11.54 11.89 -10.88
N LYS A 158 -12.23 12.65 -10.02
CA LYS A 158 -12.53 14.08 -10.27
C LYS A 158 -11.27 14.92 -10.50
N LYS A 159 -10.16 14.59 -9.83
CA LYS A 159 -8.88 15.31 -9.91
C LYS A 159 -7.89 14.66 -10.90
N GLY A 160 -8.28 13.62 -11.62
CA GLY A 160 -7.43 12.96 -12.64
C GLY A 160 -6.40 11.96 -12.10
N PHE A 161 -6.39 11.67 -10.80
CA PHE A 161 -5.52 10.66 -10.19
C PHE A 161 -6.00 9.23 -10.47
N ALA A 162 -7.30 9.06 -10.74
CA ALA A 162 -7.88 7.79 -11.17
C ALA A 162 -8.72 7.97 -12.42
N THR A 163 -8.99 6.87 -13.13
CA THR A 163 -9.76 6.89 -14.37
C THR A 163 -11.23 6.55 -14.12
N GLU A 164 -11.52 5.62 -13.22
CA GLU A 164 -12.89 5.24 -12.90
C GLU A 164 -13.07 4.79 -11.45
N VAL A 165 -14.31 4.90 -10.98
CA VAL A 165 -14.74 4.32 -9.71
C VAL A 165 -15.38 2.97 -9.98
N GLU A 166 -14.95 1.93 -9.24
CA GLU A 166 -15.64 0.65 -9.21
C GLU A 166 -16.68 0.66 -8.07
N GLU A 167 -17.95 0.39 -8.41
CA GLU A 167 -19.09 0.51 -7.48
C GLU A 167 -19.10 -0.56 -6.37
N LYS A 168 -18.33 -1.65 -6.54
CA LYS A 168 -18.29 -2.75 -5.60
C LYS A 168 -17.52 -2.33 -4.34
N LEU A 169 -18.21 -2.28 -3.21
CA LEU A 169 -17.57 -2.14 -1.90
C LEU A 169 -16.97 -3.50 -1.52
N SER A 170 -15.64 -3.63 -1.55
CA SER A 170 -14.93 -4.86 -1.15
C SER A 170 -13.92 -4.63 -0.02
N ILE A 171 -13.88 -3.42 0.56
CA ILE A 171 -12.82 -3.03 1.49
C ILE A 171 -13.23 -3.30 2.93
N ALA A 172 -12.47 -4.16 3.59
CA ALA A 172 -12.48 -4.32 5.04
C ALA A 172 -11.30 -3.54 5.62
N ALA A 173 -11.60 -2.44 6.33
CA ALA A 173 -10.61 -1.62 7.02
C ALA A 173 -10.93 -1.54 8.52
N SER A 174 -9.90 -1.62 9.37
CA SER A 174 -10.01 -1.41 10.81
C SER A 174 -8.73 -0.81 11.37
N ILE A 175 -8.83 0.02 12.42
CA ILE A 175 -7.66 0.50 13.17
C ILE A 175 -7.50 -0.29 14.47
N ARG A 176 -6.29 -0.76 14.75
CA ARG A 176 -5.86 -1.34 16.04
C ARG A 176 -4.67 -0.54 16.55
N GLY A 177 -4.89 0.30 17.57
CA GLY A 177 -3.85 1.21 18.06
C GLY A 177 -3.45 2.22 16.98
N ASN A 178 -2.18 2.22 16.59
CA ASN A 178 -1.63 3.12 15.57
C ASN A 178 -1.60 2.52 14.16
N THR A 179 -2.14 1.31 14.00
CA THR A 179 -2.02 0.53 12.78
C THR A 179 -3.39 0.32 12.14
N ALA A 180 -3.51 0.59 10.85
CA ALA A 180 -4.66 0.23 10.04
C ALA A 180 -4.42 -1.12 9.36
N MET A 181 -5.42 -2.00 9.44
CA MET A 181 -5.53 -3.20 8.64
C MET A 181 -6.46 -2.91 7.47
N ILE A 182 -5.96 -2.97 6.24
CA ILE A 182 -6.73 -2.70 5.02
C ILE A 182 -6.60 -3.92 4.10
N ASN A 183 -7.68 -4.69 3.94
CA ASN A 183 -7.70 -5.93 3.16
C ASN A 183 -6.54 -6.90 3.50
N GLY A 184 -6.23 -7.03 4.80
CA GLY A 184 -5.19 -7.92 5.30
C GLY A 184 -3.76 -7.34 5.28
N ILE A 185 -3.59 -6.11 4.79
CA ILE A 185 -2.31 -5.41 4.82
C ILE A 185 -2.22 -4.49 6.02
N GLU A 186 -1.09 -4.58 6.72
CA GLU A 186 -0.75 -3.75 7.85
C GLU A 186 -0.12 -2.43 7.38
N VAL A 187 -0.68 -1.31 7.82
CA VAL A 187 -0.17 0.03 7.52
C VAL A 187 -0.07 0.83 8.82
N GLU A 188 1.12 1.34 9.12
CA GLU A 188 1.33 2.19 10.30
C GLU A 188 0.71 3.58 10.07
N TRP A 189 -0.53 3.73 10.51
CA TRP A 189 -1.39 4.88 10.27
C TRP A 189 -0.84 6.16 10.92
N SER A 190 -0.14 6.03 12.06
CA SER A 190 0.46 7.16 12.77
C SER A 190 1.61 7.84 12.02
N LYS A 191 2.11 7.27 10.92
CA LYS A 191 3.13 7.90 10.06
C LYS A 191 2.57 9.05 9.21
N PHE A 192 1.25 9.16 9.12
CA PHE A 192 0.55 10.13 8.30
C PHE A 192 -0.03 11.23 9.20
N ALA A 193 0.28 12.49 8.89
CA ALA A 193 -0.07 13.63 9.73
C ALA A 193 -1.56 13.98 9.67
N ASN A 194 -2.20 13.77 8.51
CA ASN A 194 -3.56 14.17 8.20
C ASN A 194 -4.43 12.97 7.77
N ALA A 195 -4.09 11.77 8.25
CA ALA A 195 -4.86 10.57 7.96
C ALA A 195 -6.31 10.71 8.41
N PRO A 196 -7.28 10.26 7.60
CA PRO A 196 -8.68 10.29 7.99
C PRO A 196 -8.93 9.30 9.14
N GLU A 197 -9.93 9.62 9.95
CA GLU A 197 -10.45 8.67 10.93
C GLU A 197 -11.12 7.50 10.19
N LEU A 198 -10.59 6.29 10.38
CA LEU A 198 -11.27 5.07 9.96
C LEU A 198 -12.20 4.62 11.09
N PRO A 199 -13.31 3.93 10.77
CA PRO A 199 -14.12 3.28 11.78
C PRO A 199 -13.23 2.35 12.61
N VAL A 200 -13.17 2.59 13.91
CA VAL A 200 -12.56 1.65 14.86
C VAL A 200 -13.42 0.41 14.80
N ALA A 201 -12.88 -0.73 14.37
CA ALA A 201 -13.57 -1.99 14.59
C ALA A 201 -13.76 -2.09 16.10
N GLU A 202 -15.01 -2.21 16.58
CA GLU A 202 -15.27 -2.56 17.97
C GLU A 202 -14.29 -3.67 18.32
N SER A 203 -13.45 -3.42 19.33
CA SER A 203 -12.40 -4.36 19.76
C SER A 203 -12.98 -5.75 19.66
N ASP A 204 -12.35 -6.65 18.89
CA ASP A 204 -12.80 -8.04 18.81
C ASP A 204 -13.23 -8.46 20.20
N PRO A 205 -14.45 -9.01 20.40
CA PRO A 205 -14.84 -9.51 21.71
C PRO A 205 -13.68 -10.38 22.15
N LYS A 206 -13.08 -10.03 23.31
CA LYS A 206 -11.89 -10.71 23.87
C LYS A 206 -11.97 -12.16 23.45
N PRO A 207 -10.98 -12.70 22.71
CA PRO A 207 -11.07 -14.06 22.20
C PRO A 207 -11.58 -14.91 23.35
N LYS A 208 -12.79 -15.47 23.20
CA LYS A 208 -13.32 -16.38 24.20
C LYS A 208 -12.18 -17.35 24.41
N GLU A 209 -11.66 -17.41 25.64
CA GLU A 209 -10.68 -18.43 25.99
C GLU A 209 -11.18 -19.71 25.35
N PRO A 210 -10.36 -20.40 24.53
CA PRO A 210 -10.83 -21.57 23.83
C PRO A 210 -11.46 -22.45 24.91
N GLU A 211 -12.78 -22.68 24.81
CA GLU A 211 -13.42 -23.70 25.61
C GLU A 211 -12.69 -24.97 25.22
N MET A 212 -11.71 -25.35 26.02
CA MET A 212 -11.12 -26.66 25.96
C MET A 212 -12.30 -27.61 26.21
N LYS A 213 -12.89 -28.10 25.13
CA LYS A 213 -13.52 -29.40 25.16
C LYS A 213 -12.38 -30.34 25.53
N VAL A 214 -12.28 -30.62 26.83
CA VAL A 214 -11.42 -31.66 27.38
C VAL A 214 -11.96 -32.97 26.84
N ILE A 215 -11.58 -33.32 25.61
CA ILE A 215 -11.68 -34.66 25.06
C ILE A 215 -10.58 -35.45 25.75
N ASN A 216 -10.81 -35.77 27.04
CA ASN A 216 -10.33 -36.93 27.79
C ASN A 216 -10.30 -36.70 29.29
N GLN A 217 -11.47 -36.76 29.93
CA GLN A 217 -11.52 -37.27 31.30
C GLN A 217 -11.61 -38.81 31.33
N ASP A 218 -12.13 -39.44 30.27
CA ASP A 218 -12.28 -40.90 30.21
C ASP A 218 -10.99 -41.68 29.92
N LEU A 219 -10.09 -41.22 29.03
CA LEU A 219 -8.82 -41.94 28.80
C LEU A 219 -7.83 -41.80 29.97
N ARG A 220 -7.94 -40.75 30.79
CA ARG A 220 -7.14 -40.61 32.02
C ARG A 220 -7.61 -41.58 33.11
N ARG A 221 -8.93 -41.77 33.27
CA ARG A 221 -9.51 -42.76 34.20
C ARG A 221 -9.14 -44.20 33.82
N LYS A 222 -9.29 -44.55 32.54
CA LYS A 222 -8.96 -45.91 32.05
C LYS A 222 -7.47 -46.27 32.19
N ARG A 223 -6.55 -45.31 32.07
CA ARG A 223 -5.10 -45.54 32.29
C ARG A 223 -4.74 -45.75 33.77
N LEU A 224 -5.42 -45.07 34.70
CA LEU A 224 -5.20 -45.21 36.14
C LEU A 224 -5.76 -46.53 36.72
N GLU A 225 -6.88 -47.02 36.20
CA GLU A 225 -7.44 -48.32 36.61
C GLU A 225 -6.59 -49.51 36.15
N LEU A 226 -5.92 -49.41 35.00
CA LEU A 226 -5.06 -50.48 34.48
C LEU A 226 -3.71 -50.57 35.22
N ALA A 227 -3.21 -49.44 35.73
CA ALA A 227 -1.94 -49.37 36.47
C ALA A 227 -2.04 -49.90 37.91
N ASN A 228 -3.25 -49.92 38.50
CA ASN A 228 -3.49 -50.42 39.86
C ASN A 228 -3.89 -51.91 39.92
N LYS A 229 -3.77 -52.65 38.80
CA LYS A 229 -4.07 -54.09 38.70
C LYS A 229 -2.83 -54.95 38.37
N LEU A 230 -1.62 -54.39 38.50
CA LEU A 230 -0.34 -55.10 38.51
C LEU A 230 0.34 -54.83 39.85
#